data_AF-A0A7V8BFU7-F1
#
_entry.id   AF-A0A7V8BFU7-F1
#
_cell.length_a   1.000
_cell.length_b   1.000
_cell.length_c   1.000
_cell.angle_alpha   90.00
_cell.angle_beta   90.00
_cell.angle_gamma   90.00
#
_symmetry.space_group_name_H-M   'P 1'
#
loop_
_entity.id
_entity.type
_entity.pdbx_description
1 polymer ?
#
loop_
_entity_poly.entity_id
_entity_poly.type
_entity_poly.pdbx_seq_one_letter_code
_entity_poly.pdbx_strand_id
1 'polypeptide(L)'
;LVRALPPLIYRNLGDSLQAFDYITQQEKFNWLQQRTIKYSGALVMTMVAKKSAKEQGIADPEAHLKKCLKDWAEALDSGDFLGGAKPNAADLAAFGILKSIETLPAFRWIQDNRKVWDWYRRVDRAALQAA
;
A
#
# COMPACT_ATOMS: atom_id res chain seq x y z
N LEU A 1 -5.06 4.41 -7.10
CA LEU A 1 -4.74 3.64 -5.87
C LEU A 1 -4.10 2.27 -6.18
N VAL A 2 -4.75 1.36 -6.91
CA VAL A 2 -4.15 0.04 -7.30
C VAL A 2 -2.83 0.19 -8.07
N ARG A 3 -2.72 1.22 -8.90
CA ARG A 3 -1.53 1.50 -9.72
C ARG A 3 -0.32 2.01 -8.92
N ALA A 4 -0.53 2.48 -7.68
CA ALA A 4 0.52 3.01 -6.83
C ALA A 4 1.16 1.93 -5.93
N LEU A 5 0.51 0.77 -5.83
CA LEU A 5 0.93 -0.33 -4.98
C LEU A 5 2.27 -0.93 -5.41
N PRO A 6 2.45 -1.37 -6.66
CA PRO A 6 3.70 -2.03 -7.05
C PRO A 6 4.95 -1.14 -6.82
N PRO A 7 4.96 0.16 -7.13
CA PRO A 7 6.12 1.01 -6.84
C PRO A 7 6.47 1.13 -5.35
N LEU A 8 5.50 1.03 -4.44
CA LEU A 8 5.71 1.18 -2.99
C LEU A 8 6.23 -0.10 -2.34
N ILE A 9 5.79 -1.27 -2.82
CA ILE A 9 6.25 -2.58 -2.35
C ILE A 9 7.73 -2.81 -2.69
N TYR A 10 8.21 -2.20 -3.77
CA TYR A 10 9.55 -2.45 -4.31
C TYR A 10 10.45 -1.20 -4.32
N ARG A 11 10.15 -0.22 -3.45
CA ARG A 11 10.83 1.08 -3.44
C ARG A 11 12.32 1.00 -3.13
N ASN A 12 12.74 0.04 -2.29
CA ASN A 12 14.15 -0.23 -1.99
C ASN A 12 14.35 -1.72 -1.62
N LEU A 13 15.62 -2.14 -1.50
CA LEU A 13 15.99 -3.52 -1.19
C LEU A 13 15.39 -4.03 0.13
N GLY A 14 15.32 -3.20 1.18
CA GLY A 14 14.73 -3.57 2.47
C GLY A 14 13.23 -3.85 2.38
N ASP A 15 12.49 -2.94 1.74
CA ASP A 15 11.03 -3.03 1.55
C ASP A 15 10.68 -4.29 0.73
N SER A 16 11.47 -4.54 -0.32
CA SER A 16 11.32 -5.72 -1.17
C SER A 16 11.69 -7.03 -0.47
N LEU A 17 12.68 -7.01 0.43
CA LEU A 17 13.08 -8.17 1.22
C LEU A 17 11.93 -8.57 2.18
N GLN A 18 11.26 -7.59 2.77
CA GLN A 18 10.18 -7.82 3.74
C GLN A 18 8.89 -8.34 3.07
N ALA A 19 8.57 -7.83 1.88
CA ALA A 19 7.46 -8.35 1.06
C ALA A 19 7.67 -9.81 0.64
N PHE A 20 8.90 -10.18 0.30
CA PHE A 20 9.24 -11.56 -0.06
C PHE A 20 9.27 -12.51 1.14
N ASP A 21 9.70 -12.07 2.33
CA ASP A 21 9.64 -12.92 3.54
C ASP A 21 8.18 -13.32 3.87
N TYR A 22 7.22 -12.41 3.65
CA TYR A 22 5.79 -12.69 3.80
C TYR A 22 5.25 -13.69 2.76
N ILE A 23 5.65 -13.56 1.49
CA ILE A 23 5.24 -14.49 0.41
C ILE A 23 5.87 -15.88 0.62
N THR A 24 7.13 -15.94 1.00
CA THR A 24 7.90 -17.18 1.15
C THR A 24 7.61 -17.97 2.42
N GLN A 25 6.94 -17.37 3.42
CA GLN A 25 6.40 -18.13 4.57
C GLN A 25 5.18 -18.98 4.21
N GLN A 26 4.50 -18.69 3.10
CA GLN A 26 3.32 -19.44 2.63
C GLN A 26 3.69 -20.64 1.72
N GLU A 27 4.96 -20.78 1.31
CA GLU A 27 5.44 -21.86 0.43
C GLU A 27 6.70 -22.55 0.96
N LYS A 28 6.77 -23.89 0.84
CA LYS A 28 7.90 -24.72 1.32
C LYS A 28 9.13 -24.60 0.41
N PHE A 29 9.76 -23.42 0.32
CA PHE A 29 11.02 -23.24 -0.41
C PHE A 29 12.22 -23.40 0.50
N ASN A 30 13.28 -24.02 -0.02
CA ASN A 30 14.56 -24.14 0.69
C ASN A 30 15.27 -22.77 0.77
N TRP A 31 16.15 -22.53 1.76
CA TRP A 31 16.76 -21.22 2.03
C TRP A 31 17.35 -20.59 0.76
N LEU A 32 18.05 -21.39 -0.05
CA LEU A 32 18.76 -20.92 -1.24
C LEU A 32 17.79 -20.41 -2.31
N GLN A 33 16.63 -21.06 -2.44
CA GLN A 33 15.57 -20.67 -3.36
C GLN A 33 14.90 -19.38 -2.88
N GLN A 34 14.57 -19.28 -1.58
CA GLN A 34 14.03 -18.06 -0.98
C GLN A 34 14.94 -16.87 -1.25
N ARG A 35 16.25 -17.01 -0.99
CA ARG A 35 17.24 -15.94 -1.17
C ARG A 35 17.39 -15.52 -2.63
N THR A 36 17.41 -16.47 -3.56
CA THR A 36 17.53 -16.20 -5.01
C THR A 36 16.30 -15.47 -5.54
N ILE A 37 15.10 -15.93 -5.16
CA ILE A 37 13.81 -15.33 -5.52
C ILE A 37 13.70 -13.90 -4.98
N LYS A 38 14.16 -13.68 -3.74
CA LYS A 38 14.16 -12.37 -3.07
C LYS A 38 14.93 -11.31 -3.86
N TYR A 39 16.15 -11.62 -4.27
CA TYR A 39 17.02 -10.67 -4.94
C TYR A 39 16.68 -10.50 -6.43
N SER A 40 16.32 -11.58 -7.13
CA SER A 40 15.91 -11.49 -8.54
C SER A 40 14.57 -10.77 -8.69
N GLY A 41 13.61 -11.05 -7.81
CA GLY A 41 12.32 -10.38 -7.75
C GLY A 41 12.45 -8.89 -7.43
N ALA A 42 13.30 -8.51 -6.48
CA ALA A 42 13.57 -7.09 -6.17
C ALA A 42 14.07 -6.30 -7.39
N LEU A 43 14.99 -6.88 -8.16
CA LEU A 43 15.56 -6.25 -9.37
C LEU A 43 14.52 -6.10 -10.48
N VAL A 44 13.78 -7.16 -10.78
CA VAL A 44 12.71 -7.13 -11.80
C VAL A 44 11.63 -6.14 -11.42
N MET A 45 11.21 -6.14 -10.16
CA MET A 45 10.15 -5.25 -9.71
C MET A 45 10.57 -3.79 -9.63
N THR A 46 11.86 -3.51 -9.35
CA THR A 46 12.41 -2.15 -9.45
C THR A 46 12.36 -1.64 -10.89
N MET A 47 12.67 -2.49 -11.88
CA MET A 47 12.56 -2.11 -13.31
C MET A 47 11.10 -1.88 -13.72
N VAL A 48 10.18 -2.73 -13.27
CA VAL A 48 8.74 -2.56 -13.51
C VAL A 48 8.21 -1.28 -12.86
N ALA A 49 8.61 -0.97 -11.63
CA ALA A 49 8.24 0.26 -10.92
C ALA A 49 8.76 1.51 -11.65
N LYS A 50 10.04 1.51 -12.08
CA LYS A 50 10.62 2.62 -12.85
C LYS A 50 9.93 2.82 -14.20
N LYS A 51 9.64 1.73 -14.92
CA LYS A 51 8.92 1.76 -16.19
C LYS A 51 7.50 2.32 -16.00
N SER A 52 6.79 1.84 -14.98
CA SER A 52 5.42 2.29 -14.68
C SER A 52 5.35 3.75 -14.22
N ALA A 53 6.31 4.20 -13.41
CA ALA A 53 6.40 5.61 -12.99
C ALA A 53 6.67 6.53 -14.20
N LYS A 54 7.56 6.11 -15.12
CA LYS A 54 7.85 6.83 -16.36
C LYS A 54 6.64 6.89 -17.30
N GLU A 55 5.92 5.79 -17.47
CA GLU A 55 4.71 5.71 -18.29
C GLU A 55 3.55 6.54 -17.72
N GLN A 56 3.45 6.67 -16.39
CA GLN A 56 2.42 7.46 -15.71
C GLN A 56 2.79 8.93 -15.50
N GLY A 57 3.98 9.36 -15.92
CA GLY A 57 4.46 10.74 -15.71
C GLY A 57 4.70 11.11 -14.24
N ILE A 58 4.86 10.13 -13.36
CA ILE A 58 5.06 10.34 -11.93
C ILE A 58 6.55 10.55 -11.69
N ALA A 59 6.97 11.81 -11.64
CA ALA A 59 8.37 12.18 -11.38
C ALA A 59 8.81 11.84 -9.93
N ASP A 60 7.89 11.95 -8.97
CA ASP A 60 8.12 11.62 -7.56
C ASP A 60 6.95 10.79 -6.98
N PRO A 61 7.10 9.46 -6.88
CA PRO A 61 6.09 8.57 -6.33
C PRO A 61 5.74 8.84 -4.87
N GLU A 62 6.68 9.35 -4.06
CA GLU A 62 6.41 9.69 -2.66
C GLU A 62 5.54 10.94 -2.56
N ALA A 63 5.90 12.00 -3.29
CA ALA A 63 5.09 13.22 -3.36
C ALA A 63 3.69 12.91 -3.91
N HIS A 64 3.59 12.03 -4.91
CA HIS A 64 2.30 11.61 -5.46
C HIS A 64 1.43 10.88 -4.43
N LEU A 65 1.99 9.94 -3.66
CA LEU A 65 1.26 9.26 -2.59
C LEU A 65 0.79 10.26 -1.53
N LYS A 66 1.68 11.14 -1.05
CA LYS A 66 1.33 12.17 -0.05
C LYS A 66 0.22 13.08 -0.56
N LYS A 67 0.25 13.47 -1.83
CA LYS A 67 -0.82 14.23 -2.48
C LYS A 67 -2.14 13.45 -2.47
N CYS A 68 -2.15 12.18 -2.89
CA CYS A 68 -3.36 11.36 -2.86
C CYS A 68 -3.93 11.20 -1.43
N LEU A 69 -3.08 11.03 -0.42
CA LEU A 69 -3.53 10.96 0.98
C LEU A 69 -4.12 12.29 1.46
N LYS A 70 -3.57 13.42 1.00
CA LYS A 70 -4.13 14.75 1.28
C LYS A 70 -5.49 14.93 0.60
N ASP A 71 -5.59 14.66 -0.69
CA ASP A 71 -6.85 14.74 -1.45
C ASP A 71 -7.93 13.83 -0.83
N TRP A 72 -7.53 12.63 -0.35
CA TRP A 72 -8.42 11.73 0.38
C TRP A 72 -8.87 12.29 1.72
N ALA A 73 -7.95 12.87 2.49
CA ALA A 73 -8.27 13.51 3.77
C ALA A 73 -9.24 14.69 3.60
N GLU A 74 -9.12 15.45 2.50
CA GLU A 74 -10.05 16.52 2.15
C GLU A 74 -11.43 15.98 1.77
N ALA A 75 -11.49 14.87 1.02
CA ALA A 75 -12.77 14.22 0.67
C ALA A 75 -13.52 13.68 1.90
N LEU A 76 -12.78 13.25 2.93
CA LEU A 76 -13.33 12.77 4.20
C LEU A 76 -13.92 13.88 5.08
N ASP A 77 -13.68 15.17 4.81
CA ASP A 77 -14.27 16.26 5.64
C ASP A 77 -15.81 16.34 5.56
N SER A 78 -16.43 15.49 4.73
CA SER A 78 -17.88 15.31 4.64
C SER A 78 -18.47 14.27 5.63
N GLY A 79 -17.64 13.50 6.36
CA GLY A 79 -18.12 12.51 7.34
C GLY A 79 -17.08 11.51 7.84
N ASP A 80 -17.49 10.55 8.68
CA ASP A 80 -16.58 9.53 9.24
C ASP A 80 -16.05 8.54 8.19
N PHE A 81 -16.83 8.34 7.11
CA PHE A 81 -16.54 7.57 5.91
C PHE A 81 -16.99 8.38 4.68
N LEU A 82 -16.50 8.04 3.49
CA LEU A 82 -17.09 8.57 2.24
C LEU A 82 -18.53 8.11 2.05
N GLY A 83 -18.91 6.94 2.58
CA GLY A 83 -20.30 6.49 2.68
C GLY A 83 -21.13 7.17 3.77
N GLY A 84 -20.59 8.18 4.46
CA GLY A 84 -21.25 8.86 5.58
C GLY A 84 -21.17 8.05 6.86
N ALA A 85 -22.27 7.39 7.24
CA ALA A 85 -22.37 6.65 8.52
C ALA A 85 -21.76 5.23 8.48
N LYS A 86 -21.60 4.65 7.29
CA LYS A 86 -21.01 3.32 7.07
C LYS A 86 -20.05 3.36 5.88
N PRO A 87 -19.02 2.51 5.84
CA PRO A 87 -18.12 2.45 4.69
C PRO A 87 -18.87 2.00 3.44
N ASN A 88 -18.68 2.71 2.34
CA ASN A 88 -19.20 2.31 1.02
C ASN A 88 -18.14 1.52 0.23
N ALA A 89 -18.46 1.16 -1.02
CA ALA A 89 -17.52 0.44 -1.89
C ALA A 89 -16.20 1.20 -2.14
N ALA A 90 -16.24 2.54 -2.17
CA ALA A 90 -15.04 3.36 -2.33
C ALA A 90 -14.16 3.35 -1.08
N ASP A 91 -14.76 3.41 0.12
CA ASP A 91 -14.05 3.26 1.39
C ASP A 91 -13.34 1.89 1.45
N LEU A 92 -14.04 0.81 1.12
CA LEU A 92 -13.48 -0.55 1.14
C LEU A 92 -12.39 -0.76 0.09
N ALA A 93 -12.58 -0.24 -1.13
CA ALA A 93 -11.57 -0.32 -2.18
C ALA A 93 -10.30 0.45 -1.79
N ALA A 94 -10.45 1.66 -1.23
CA ALA A 94 -9.32 2.45 -0.76
C ALA A 94 -8.60 1.77 0.41
N PHE A 95 -9.37 1.27 1.37
CA PHE A 95 -8.87 0.55 2.53
C PHE A 95 -8.09 -0.70 2.14
N GLY A 96 -8.63 -1.57 1.28
CA GLY A 96 -7.96 -2.81 0.86
C GLY A 96 -6.61 -2.56 0.19
N ILE A 97 -6.51 -1.46 -0.55
CA ILE A 97 -5.26 -1.03 -1.18
C ILE A 97 -4.26 -0.56 -0.13
N LEU A 98 -4.65 0.30 0.82
CA LEU A 98 -3.75 0.71 1.90
C LEU A 98 -3.36 -0.46 2.82
N LYS A 99 -4.27 -1.41 3.06
CA LYS A 99 -4.01 -2.62 3.85
C LYS A 99 -2.94 -3.50 3.20
N SER A 100 -2.92 -3.59 1.87
CA SER A 100 -1.90 -4.36 1.14
C SER A 100 -0.47 -3.83 1.29
N ILE A 101 -0.30 -2.60 1.78
CA ILE A 101 1.00 -1.98 2.04
C ILE A 101 1.32 -1.81 3.51
N GLU A 102 0.52 -2.39 4.41
CA GLU A 102 0.68 -2.25 5.87
C GLU A 102 2.05 -2.71 6.39
N THR A 103 2.65 -3.70 5.74
CA THR A 103 3.98 -4.23 6.07
C THR A 103 5.13 -3.44 5.44
N LEU A 104 4.84 -2.40 4.65
CA LEU A 104 5.86 -1.66 3.90
C LEU A 104 6.18 -0.33 4.57
N PRO A 105 7.43 0.16 4.48
CA PRO A 105 7.82 1.45 5.04
C PRO A 105 7.05 2.66 4.51
N ALA A 106 6.38 2.54 3.36
CA ALA A 106 5.47 3.55 2.85
C ALA A 106 4.24 3.79 3.74
N PHE A 107 3.83 2.77 4.53
CA PHE A 107 2.67 2.85 5.40
C PHE A 107 2.78 3.93 6.47
N ARG A 108 4.01 4.29 6.86
CA ARG A 108 4.28 5.41 7.78
C ARG A 108 3.60 6.70 7.34
N TRP A 109 3.54 6.98 6.04
CA TRP A 109 2.94 8.21 5.52
C TRP A 109 1.42 8.25 5.69
N ILE A 110 0.78 7.08 5.81
CA ILE A 110 -0.64 6.97 6.13
C ILE A 110 -0.84 7.21 7.63
N GLN A 111 0.03 6.64 8.47
CA GLN A 111 0.01 6.81 9.92
C GLN A 111 0.29 8.27 10.33
N ASP A 112 1.16 8.96 9.60
CA ASP A 112 1.50 10.38 9.80
C ASP A 112 0.33 11.32 9.44
N ASN A 113 -0.58 10.89 8.56
CA ASN A 113 -1.78 11.65 8.23
C ASN A 113 -2.94 11.26 9.15
N ARG A 114 -3.09 12.02 10.24
CA ARG A 114 -4.07 11.72 11.31
C ARG A 114 -5.50 11.48 10.80
N LYS A 115 -6.00 12.29 9.87
CA LYS A 115 -7.36 12.14 9.31
C LYS A 115 -7.53 10.80 8.59
N VAL A 116 -6.56 10.46 7.73
CA VAL A 116 -6.58 9.19 6.99
C VAL A 116 -6.37 8.01 7.94
N TRP A 117 -5.48 8.14 8.93
CA TRP A 117 -5.25 7.10 9.92
C TRP A 117 -6.49 6.79 10.77
N ASP A 118 -7.21 7.83 11.20
CA ASP A 118 -8.44 7.66 11.96
C ASP A 118 -9.53 6.99 11.12
N TRP A 119 -9.70 7.39 9.86
CA TRP A 119 -10.59 6.72 8.91
C TRP A 119 -10.18 5.26 8.66
N TYR A 120 -8.90 4.98 8.43
CA TYR A 120 -8.38 3.63 8.18
C TYR A 120 -8.74 2.68 9.33
N ARG A 121 -8.54 3.12 10.59
CA ARG A 121 -8.89 2.33 11.77
C ARG A 121 -10.39 2.12 11.93
N ARG A 122 -11.22 3.11 11.53
CA ARG A 122 -12.69 2.95 11.52
C ARG A 122 -13.13 1.89 10.52
N VAL A 123 -12.56 1.90 9.30
CA VAL A 123 -12.88 0.89 8.27
C VAL A 123 -12.40 -0.49 8.68
N ASP A 124 -11.19 -0.62 9.24
CA ASP A 124 -10.64 -1.90 9.74
C ASP A 124 -11.55 -2.54 10.81
N ARG A 125 -12.03 -1.74 11.78
CA ARG A 125 -12.99 -2.21 12.79
C ARG A 125 -14.33 -2.62 12.19
N ALA A 126 -14.85 -1.84 11.24
CA ALA A 126 -16.12 -2.14 10.59
C ALA A 126 -16.03 -3.42 9.72
N ALA A 127 -14.90 -3.64 9.06
CA ALA A 127 -14.64 -4.84 8.26
C ALA A 127 -14.52 -6.10 9.14
N LEU A 128 -13.90 -5.99 10.32
CA LEU A 128 -13.79 -7.09 11.29
C LEU A 128 -15.14 -7.48 11.93
N GLN A 129 -16.12 -6.58 11.98
CA GLN A 129 -17.46 -6.86 12.49
C GLN A 129 -18.39 -7.51 11.45
N ALA A 130 -17.99 -7.52 10.18
CA ALA A 130 -18.76 -8.10 9.08
C ALA A 130 -18.32 -9.54 8.71
N ALA A 131 -17.29 -10.07 9.39
CA ALA A 131 -16.74 -11.42 9.23
C ALA A 131 -17.10 -12.30 10.44
#